data_AF-A0A7V8NVD6-F1
#
_entry.id   AF-A0A7V8NVD6-F1
#
_cell.length_a   1.000
_cell.length_b   1.000
_cell.length_c   1.000
_cell.angle_alpha   90.00
_cell.angle_beta   90.00
_cell.angle_gamma   90.00
#
_symmetry.space_group_name_H-M   'P 1'
#
loop_
_entity.id
_entity.type
_entity.pdbx_description
1 polymer ?
#
loop_
_entity_poly.entity_id
_entity_poly.type
_entity_poly.pdbx_seq_one_letter_code
_entity_poly.pdbx_strand_id
1 'polypeptide(L)'
;MPNVNETGEQPKRRAVTAESMAAKQRDISVSEFFAKNRHLLGFDNPRKALLTAIKEAVDNSLDACEEAGIVPEVWVHIEATGPNRYKIGVQDNGPGIV
;
A
#
# COMPACT_ATOMS: atom_id res chain seq x y z
N MET A 1 -53.48 -33.45 33.93
CA MET A 1 -52.03 -33.71 34.09
C MET A 1 -51.32 -33.05 32.92
N PRO A 2 -50.28 -32.22 33.15
CA PRO A 2 -49.61 -31.49 32.08
C PRO A 2 -48.69 -32.43 31.30
N ASN A 3 -48.71 -32.39 29.97
CA ASN A 3 -47.66 -32.99 29.16
C ASN A 3 -46.58 -31.94 28.91
N VAL A 4 -45.40 -32.25 29.43
CA VAL A 4 -44.14 -31.53 29.26
C VAL A 4 -43.50 -31.93 27.93
N ASN A 5 -42.73 -31.00 27.36
CA ASN A 5 -41.78 -31.15 26.24
C ASN A 5 -42.27 -30.67 24.87
N GLU A 6 -42.14 -29.37 24.64
CA GLU A 6 -41.61 -28.87 23.37
C GLU A 6 -40.58 -27.77 23.67
N THR A 7 -39.37 -28.19 24.01
CA THR A 7 -38.21 -27.29 24.02
C THR A 7 -37.95 -26.84 22.59
N GLY A 8 -38.43 -25.64 22.25
CA GLY A 8 -38.12 -24.96 21.01
C GLY A 8 -36.62 -24.70 20.91
N GLU A 9 -35.90 -25.59 20.24
CA GLU A 9 -34.50 -25.41 19.90
C GLU A 9 -34.41 -24.21 18.95
N GLN A 10 -33.92 -23.07 19.44
CA GLN A 10 -33.66 -21.91 18.59
C GLN A 10 -32.67 -22.34 17.50
N PRO A 11 -32.91 -21.97 16.22
CA PRO A 11 -32.03 -22.37 15.14
C PRO A 11 -30.64 -21.80 15.42
N LYS A 12 -29.69 -22.68 15.73
CA LYS A 12 -28.27 -22.32 15.93
C LYS A 12 -27.85 -21.53 14.70
N ARG A 13 -27.48 -20.25 14.88
CA ARG A 13 -26.87 -19.44 13.82
C ARG A 13 -25.74 -20.28 13.23
N ARG A 14 -25.89 -20.70 11.97
CA ARG A 14 -24.90 -21.51 11.27
C ARG A 14 -23.55 -20.80 11.41
N ALA A 15 -22.65 -21.40 12.18
CA ALA A 15 -21.31 -20.87 12.34
C ALA A 15 -20.68 -20.81 10.95
N VAL A 16 -20.20 -19.64 10.57
CA VAL A 16 -19.51 -19.44 9.30
C VAL A 16 -18.21 -20.22 9.40
N THR A 17 -18.02 -21.22 8.54
CA THR A 17 -16.85 -22.10 8.61
C THR A 17 -15.62 -21.45 7.98
N ALA A 18 -14.43 -21.87 8.38
CA ALA A 18 -13.17 -21.35 7.84
C ALA A 18 -13.12 -21.49 6.31
N GLU A 19 -13.65 -22.57 5.76
CA GLU A 19 -13.74 -22.83 4.32
C GLU A 19 -14.66 -21.82 3.63
N SER A 20 -15.80 -21.46 4.25
CA SER A 20 -16.71 -20.45 3.72
C SER A 20 -16.18 -19.02 3.81
N MET A 21 -15.23 -18.77 4.73
CA MET A 21 -14.49 -17.51 4.81
C MET A 21 -13.36 -17.46 3.77
N ALA A 22 -12.61 -18.55 3.63
CA ALA A 22 -11.53 -18.70 2.64
C ALA A 22 -12.05 -18.60 1.20
N ALA A 23 -13.24 -19.15 0.90
CA ALA A 23 -13.86 -19.03 -0.42
C ALA A 23 -14.23 -17.58 -0.81
N LYS A 24 -14.31 -16.65 0.15
CA LYS A 24 -14.50 -15.21 -0.10
C LYS A 24 -13.19 -14.45 -0.24
N GLN A 25 -12.09 -15.08 0.16
CA GLN A 25 -10.74 -14.53 0.05
C GLN A 25 -10.36 -14.56 -1.43
N ARG A 26 -9.98 -13.39 -1.96
CA ARG A 26 -9.52 -13.26 -3.33
C ARG A 26 -8.02 -13.07 -3.31
N ASP A 27 -7.31 -13.95 -3.99
CA ASP A 27 -5.91 -13.71 -4.29
C ASP A 27 -5.81 -12.54 -5.25
N ILE A 28 -5.16 -11.49 -4.81
CA ILE A 28 -4.89 -10.29 -5.59
C ILE A 28 -3.38 -10.06 -5.58
N SER A 29 -2.84 -9.64 -6.71
CA SER A 29 -1.45 -9.21 -6.73
C SER A 29 -1.29 -7.93 -5.92
N VAL A 30 -0.09 -7.72 -5.35
CA VAL A 30 0.24 -6.48 -4.62
C VAL A 30 0.04 -5.26 -5.51
N SER A 31 0.41 -5.34 -6.79
CA SER A 31 0.21 -4.27 -7.77
C SER A 31 -1.28 -3.98 -8.02
N GLU A 32 -2.11 -5.02 -8.13
CA GLU A 32 -3.56 -4.86 -8.31
C GLU A 32 -4.23 -4.28 -7.06
N PHE A 33 -3.80 -4.70 -5.87
CA PHE A 33 -4.26 -4.14 -4.61
C PHE A 33 -4.05 -2.62 -4.57
N PHE A 34 -2.85 -2.15 -4.91
CA PHE A 34 -2.56 -0.72 -4.89
C PHE A 34 -3.18 0.05 -6.05
N ALA A 35 -3.31 -0.55 -7.23
CA ALA A 35 -4.02 0.06 -8.36
C ALA A 35 -5.50 0.33 -8.00
N LYS A 36 -6.14 -0.60 -7.29
CA LYS A 36 -7.51 -0.45 -6.78
C LYS A 36 -7.60 0.50 -5.57
N ASN A 37 -6.52 0.65 -4.80
CA ASN A 37 -6.50 1.41 -3.56
C ASN A 37 -5.41 2.50 -3.53
N ARG A 38 -5.30 3.32 -4.58
CA ARG A 38 -4.25 4.37 -4.72
C ARG A 38 -4.15 5.34 -3.54
N HIS A 39 -5.25 5.58 -2.83
CA HIS A 39 -5.29 6.47 -1.67
C HIS A 39 -4.46 5.96 -0.49
N LEU A 40 -4.31 4.63 -0.33
CA LEU A 40 -3.52 4.04 0.75
C LEU A 40 -2.03 4.38 0.65
N LEU A 41 -1.57 4.67 -0.57
CA LEU A 41 -0.20 5.09 -0.85
C LEU A 41 -0.06 6.62 -0.98
N GLY A 42 -1.13 7.39 -0.75
CA GLY A 42 -1.11 8.84 -0.92
C GLY A 42 -1.14 9.32 -2.38
N PHE A 43 -1.57 8.50 -3.33
CA PHE A 43 -1.73 8.84 -4.76
C PHE A 43 -3.19 9.18 -5.15
N ASP A 44 -3.96 9.73 -4.21
CA ASP A 44 -5.36 10.16 -4.41
C ASP A 44 -5.47 11.54 -5.09
N ASN A 45 -4.53 12.45 -4.82
CA ASN A 45 -4.47 13.80 -5.41
C ASN A 45 -3.13 14.01 -6.13
N PRO A 46 -3.10 14.55 -7.37
CA PRO A 46 -1.86 14.83 -8.11
C PRO A 46 -0.78 15.59 -7.34
N ARG A 47 -1.17 16.58 -6.52
CA ARG A 47 -0.19 17.33 -5.70
C ARG A 47 0.42 16.47 -4.60
N LYS A 48 -0.40 15.66 -3.93
CA LYS A 48 0.06 14.74 -2.88
C LYS A 48 0.89 13.62 -3.49
N ALA A 49 0.47 13.07 -4.63
CA ALA A 49 1.19 12.06 -5.38
C ALA A 49 2.61 12.53 -5.76
N LEU A 50 2.75 13.75 -6.26
CA LEU A 50 4.05 14.33 -6.59
C LEU A 50 4.95 14.46 -5.34
N LEU A 51 4.40 14.99 -4.24
CA LEU A 51 5.13 15.13 -2.98
C LEU A 51 5.54 13.78 -2.40
N THR A 52 4.63 12.79 -2.38
CA THR A 52 4.91 11.44 -1.91
C THR A 52 6.01 10.79 -2.74
N ALA A 53 5.94 10.87 -4.08
CA ALA A 53 6.97 10.30 -4.95
C ALA A 53 8.35 10.89 -4.68
N ILE A 54 8.44 12.21 -4.46
CA ILE A 54 9.70 12.86 -4.12
C ILE A 54 10.18 12.45 -2.73
N LYS A 55 9.29 12.45 -1.72
CA LYS A 55 9.61 12.03 -0.35
C LYS A 55 10.23 10.64 -0.36
N GLU A 56 9.53 9.65 -0.91
CA GLU A 56 10.01 8.26 -0.88
C GLU A 56 11.32 8.09 -1.66
N ALA A 57 11.50 8.80 -2.78
CA ALA A 57 12.75 8.75 -3.55
C ALA A 57 13.93 9.36 -2.78
N VAL A 58 13.72 10.50 -2.11
CA VAL A 58 14.75 11.17 -1.31
C VAL A 58 15.07 10.37 -0.05
N ASP A 59 14.06 9.84 0.64
CA ASP A 59 14.26 9.01 1.84
C ASP A 59 15.09 7.77 1.48
N ASN A 60 14.79 7.09 0.37
CA ASN A 60 15.59 5.96 -0.11
C ASN A 60 17.05 6.35 -0.42
N SER A 61 17.29 7.51 -1.02
CA SER A 61 18.63 8.02 -1.29
C SER A 61 19.41 8.31 0.00
N LEU A 62 18.74 8.90 1.00
CA LEU A 62 19.35 9.20 2.30
C LEU A 62 19.67 7.93 3.08
N ASP A 63 18.73 6.98 3.14
CA ASP A 63 18.92 5.68 3.79
C ASP A 63 20.12 4.93 3.19
N ALA A 64 20.23 4.92 1.86
CA ALA A 64 21.34 4.28 1.15
C ALA A 64 22.70 4.93 1.47
N CYS A 65 22.76 6.26 1.60
CA CYS A 65 23.98 6.97 1.98
C CYS A 65 24.32 6.72 3.45
N GLU A 66 23.33 6.72 4.35
CA GLU A 66 23.50 6.47 5.78
C GLU A 66 24.06 5.07 6.03
N GLU A 67 23.47 4.04 5.40
CA GLU A 67 23.93 2.64 5.53
C GLU A 67 25.37 2.45 5.02
N ALA A 68 25.78 3.22 4.00
CA ALA A 68 27.12 3.20 3.46
C ALA A 68 28.13 4.11 4.21
N GLY A 69 27.68 4.91 5.18
CA GLY A 69 28.51 5.90 5.86
C GLY A 69 29.02 7.04 4.95
N ILE A 70 28.28 7.35 3.88
CA ILE A 70 28.59 8.40 2.90
C ILE A 70 27.84 9.67 3.29
N VAL A 71 28.51 10.82 3.25
CA VAL A 71 27.82 12.12 3.40
C VAL A 71 26.94 12.35 2.17
N PRO A 72 25.61 12.46 2.32
CA PRO A 72 24.70 12.47 1.18
C PRO A 72 24.81 13.76 0.37
N GLU A 73 25.02 13.60 -0.94
CA GLU A 73 24.78 14.62 -1.96
C GLU A 73 23.60 14.16 -2.81
N VAL A 74 22.49 14.90 -2.76
CA VAL A 74 21.24 14.52 -3.44
C VAL A 74 20.79 15.64 -4.38
N TRP A 75 20.60 15.31 -5.65
CA TRP A 75 20.05 16.20 -6.66
C TRP A 75 18.63 15.79 -7.00
N VAL A 76 17.69 16.73 -6.82
CA VAL A 76 16.28 16.52 -7.17
C VAL A 76 15.94 17.43 -8.36
N HIS A 77 15.45 16.83 -9.43
CA HIS A 77 14.99 17.54 -10.63
C HIS A 77 13.52 17.22 -10.92
N ILE A 78 12.75 18.26 -11.24
CA ILE A 78 11.33 18.12 -11.59
C ILE A 78 11.11 18.89 -12.89
N GLU A 79 10.67 18.17 -13.93
CA GLU A 79 10.39 18.72 -15.25
C GLU A 79 8.91 18.55 -15.58
N ALA A 80 8.21 19.63 -15.91
CA ALA A 80 6.86 19.55 -16.45
C ALA A 80 6.93 19.13 -17.93
N THR A 81 6.43 17.93 -18.25
CA THR A 81 6.48 17.36 -19.61
C THR A 81 5.14 17.46 -20.35
N GLY A 82 4.13 18.05 -19.71
CA GLY A 82 2.81 18.30 -20.28
C GLY A 82 1.78 18.65 -19.20
N PRO A 83 0.50 18.85 -19.58
CA PRO A 83 -0.57 19.12 -18.64
C PRO A 83 -0.70 18.00 -17.60
N ASN A 84 -0.54 18.34 -16.31
CA ASN A 84 -0.58 17.39 -15.19
C ASN A 84 0.43 16.23 -15.31
N ARG A 85 1.52 16.40 -16.06
CA ARG A 85 2.56 15.37 -16.23
C ARG A 85 3.92 15.93 -15.84
N TYR A 86 4.57 15.24 -14.91
CA TYR A 86 5.86 15.62 -14.37
C TYR A 86 6.82 14.44 -14.49
N LYS A 87 8.07 14.74 -14.85
CA LYS A 87 9.20 13.81 -14.78
C LYS A 87 10.02 14.21 -13.56
N ILE A 88 10.21 13.28 -12.65
CA ILE A 88 10.98 13.46 -11.42
C ILE A 88 12.26 12.66 -11.59
N GLY A 89 13.40 13.28 -11.28
CA GLY A 89 14.69 12.61 -11.15
C GLY A 89 15.24 12.87 -9.75
N VAL A 90 15.70 11.81 -9.09
CA VAL A 90 16.50 11.90 -7.86
C VAL A 90 17.79 11.17 -8.15
N GLN A 91 18.91 11.84 -7.90
CA GLN A 91 20.25 11.30 -8.03
C GLN A 91 20.95 11.48 -6.70
N ASP A 92 21.68 10.47 -6.27
CA ASP A 92 22.51 10.51 -5.07
C ASP A 92 23.92 10.00 -5.35
N ASN A 93 24.80 10.19 -4.37
CA ASN A 93 26.17 9.66 -4.34
C ASN A 93 26.29 8.37 -3.49
N GLY A 94 25.17 7.65 -3.28
CA GLY A 94 25.11 6.42 -2.53
C GLY A 94 25.73 5.22 -3.26
N PRO A 95 25.66 4.02 -2.65
CA PRO A 95 26.33 2.81 -3.15
C PRO A 95 25.72 2.22 -4.43
N GLY A 96 24.54 2.69 -4.86
CA GLY A 96 23.77 2.07 -5.94
C GLY A 96 22.99 0.82 -5.49
N ILE A 97 22.36 0.14 -6.44
CA ILE A 97 21.54 -1.08 -6.23
C ILE A 97 22.12 -2.22 -7.09
N VAL A 98 22.13 -3.46 -6.57
CA VAL A 98 22.61 -4.69 -7.25
C VAL A 98 21.47 -5.45 -7.92
#